data_AF-A0A958G5N0-F1
#
_entry.id   AF-A0A958G5N0-F1
#
_cell.length_a   1.000
_cell.length_b   1.000
_cell.length_c   1.000
_cell.angle_alpha   90.00
_cell.angle_beta   90.00
_cell.angle_gamma   90.00
#
_symmetry.space_group_name_H-M   'P 1'
#
loop_
_entity.id
_entity.type
_entity.pdbx_description
1 polymer ?
#
loop_
_entity_poly.entity_id
_entity_poly.type
_entity_poly.pdbx_seq_one_letter_code
_entity_poly.pdbx_strand_id
1 'polypeptide(L)' 'WFVPPEPLLYLIAFGLFRLFDVSKLYPVNRLQDLPGGWGIMLDDIGAGIYTLLIMQIIIYFW' A
#
# COMPACT_ATOMS: atom_id res chain seq x y z
N TRP A 1 -15.94 -0.73 -3.76
CA TRP A 1 -16.09 -1.80 -4.77
C TRP A 1 -15.07 -2.92 -4.60
N PHE A 2 -13.76 -2.64 -4.47
CA PHE A 2 -12.74 -3.70 -4.33
C PHE A 2 -12.59 -4.30 -2.92
N VAL A 3 -12.88 -3.54 -1.87
CA VAL A 3 -12.94 -4.00 -0.48
C VAL A 3 -14.41 -3.85 -0.02
N PRO A 4 -15.04 -4.90 0.54
CA PRO A 4 -16.37 -4.79 1.16
C PRO A 4 -16.40 -3.68 2.22
N PRO A 5 -17.53 -3.00 2.43
CA PRO A 5 -17.64 -1.91 3.41
C PRO A 5 -17.72 -2.44 4.86
N GLU A 6 -16.74 -3.26 5.24
CA GLU A 6 -16.60 -3.85 6.55
C GLU A 6 -15.54 -3.08 7.37
N PRO A 7 -15.88 -2.57 8.56
CA PRO A 7 -14.95 -1.76 9.37
C PRO A 7 -13.62 -2.45 9.68
N LEU A 8 -13.65 -3.78 9.87
CA LEU A 8 -12.46 -4.59 10.15
C LEU A 8 -11.50 -4.63 8.96
N LEU A 9 -12.01 -4.79 7.73
CA LEU A 9 -11.20 -4.81 6.52
C LEU A 9 -10.52 -3.46 6.26
N TYR A 10 -11.18 -2.34 6.61
CA TYR A 10 -10.55 -1.03 6.53
C TYR A 10 -9.46 -0.82 7.57
N LEU A 11 -9.63 -1.33 8.79
CA LEU A 11 -8.57 -1.32 9.80
C LEU A 11 -7.35 -2.15 9.37
N ILE A 12 -7.58 -3.32 8.78
CA ILE A 12 -6.53 -4.19 8.25
C ILE A 12 -5.83 -3.49 7.07
N ALA A 13 -6.58 -2.93 6.13
CA ALA A 13 -6.02 -2.19 4.99
C ALA A 13 -5.17 -1.00 5.46
N PHE A 14 -5.64 -0.24 6.45
CA PHE A 14 -4.88 0.87 7.03
C PHE A 14 -3.58 0.39 7.70
N GLY A 15 -3.64 -0.70 8.46
CA GLY A 15 -2.46 -1.30 9.09
C GLY A 15 -1.43 -1.78 8.06
N LEU A 16 -1.89 -2.47 7.00
CA LEU A 16 -1.05 -2.92 5.89
C LEU A 16 -0.42 -1.75 5.14
N PHE A 17 -1.20 -0.72 4.81
CA PHE A 17 -0.70 0.47 4.14
C PHE A 17 0.41 1.14 4.94
N ARG A 18 0.21 1.32 6.25
CA ARG A 18 1.21 1.91 7.13
C ARG A 18 2.47 1.06 7.26
N LEU A 19 2.32 -0.27 7.19
CA LEU A 19 3.46 -1.17 7.19
C LEU A 19 4.28 -1.03 5.90
N PHE A 20 3.64 -0.93 4.73
CA PHE A 20 4.33 -0.77 3.45
C PHE A 20 4.95 0.61 3.26
N ASP A 21 4.27 1.67 3.69
CA ASP A 21 4.76 3.05 3.68
C ASP A 21 6.04 3.20 4.54
N VAL A 22 6.06 2.60 5.73
CA VAL A 22 7.24 2.66 6.62
C VAL A 22 8.37 1.72 6.17
N SER A 23 8.04 0.53 5.66
CA SER A 23 9.05 -0.49 5.32
C SER A 23 9.82 -0.18 4.04
N LYS A 24 9.33 0.71 3.17
CA LYS A 24 10.00 1.12 1.92
C LYS A 24 10.58 -0.07 1.15
N LEU A 25 9.74 -1.09 0.94
CA LEU A 25 10.15 -2.34 0.30
C LEU A 25 10.67 -2.06 -1.13
N TYR A 26 11.80 -2.67 -1.45
CA TYR A 26 12.44 -2.61 -2.76
C TYR A 26 11.43 -3.01 -3.87
N PRO A 27 11.28 -2.26 -4.99
CA PRO A 27 12.24 -1.37 -5.63
C PRO A 27 11.98 0.14 -5.42
N VAL A 28 11.01 0.49 -4.58
CA VAL A 28 10.53 1.87 -4.40
C VAL A 28 11.62 2.81 -3.85
N ASN A 29 12.57 2.29 -3.08
CA ASN A 29 13.74 3.04 -2.63
C ASN A 29 14.63 3.62 -3.76
N ARG A 30 14.51 3.16 -5.02
CA ARG A 30 15.21 3.78 -6.17
C ARG A 30 14.50 4.99 -6.77
N LEU A 31 13.22 5.22 -6.43
CA LEU A 31 12.44 6.35 -6.95
C LEU A 31 12.70 7.64 -6.16
N GLN A 32 13.42 7.56 -5.04
CA GLN A 32 13.86 8.72 -4.24
C GLN A 32 14.92 9.57 -4.94
N ASP A 33 15.61 9.03 -5.95
CA ASP A 33 16.57 9.77 -6.78
C ASP A 33 15.90 10.62 -7.88
N LEU A 34 14.56 10.61 -7.98
CA LEU A 34 13.85 11.46 -8.92
C LEU A 34 13.84 12.91 -8.45
N PRO A 35 14.19 13.88 -9.32
CA PRO A 35 14.18 15.29 -8.96
C PRO A 35 12.76 15.80 -8.72
N GLY A 36 12.56 16.54 -7.63
CA GLY A 36 11.25 17.02 -7.19
C GLY A 36 10.47 15.95 -6.40
N GLY A 37 9.44 16.35 -5.65
CA GLY A 37 8.68 15.49 -4.72
C GLY A 37 7.97 14.25 -5.31
N TRP A 38 8.24 13.91 -6.56
CA TRP A 38 7.79 12.71 -7.27
C TRP A 38 8.19 11.42 -6.55
N GLY A 39 9.37 11.37 -5.95
CA GLY A 39 9.82 10.19 -5.22
C GLY A 39 8.92 9.83 -4.04
N ILE A 40 8.36 10.84 -3.36
CA ILE A 40 7.45 10.64 -2.21
C ILE A 40 6.07 10.17 -2.70
N MET A 41 5.51 10.82 -3.73
CA MET A 41 4.22 10.40 -4.29
C MET A 41 4.23 8.97 -4.82
N LEU A 42 5.32 8.55 -5.46
CA LEU A 42 5.44 7.19 -5.97
C LEU A 42 5.64 6.16 -4.85
N ASP A 43 6.21 6.56 -3.71
CA ASP A 43 6.31 5.73 -2.50
C ASP A 43 4.91 5.41 -1.96
N ASP A 44 4.09 6.46 -1.78
CA ASP A 44 2.70 6.34 -1.33
C ASP A 44 1.85 5.49 -2.29
N ILE A 45 1.99 5.68 -3.60
CA ILE A 45 1.28 4.89 -4.62
C ILE A 45 1.70 3.42 -4.57
N GLY A 46 3.01 3.15 -4.42
CA GLY A 46 3.53 1.80 -4.30
C GLY A 46 2.98 1.07 -3.08
N ALA A 47 3.01 1.72 -1.91
CA ALA A 47 2.42 1.20 -0.69
C ALA A 47 0.91 0.91 -0.85
N GLY A 48 0.18 1.77 -1.57
CA GLY A 48 -1.23 1.57 -1.90
C GLY A 48 -1.49 0.33 -2.75
N ILE A 49 -0.66 0.08 -3.76
CA ILE A 49 -0.78 -1.10 -4.64
C ILE A 49 -0.51 -2.39 -3.87
N TYR A 50 0.55 -2.44 -3.04
CA TYR A 50 0.85 -3.62 -2.22
C TYR A 50 -0.28 -3.93 -1.24
N THR A 51 -0.82 -2.89 -0.59
CA THR A 51 -1.96 -3.01 0.29
C THR A 51 -3.16 -3.59 -0.43
N LEU A 52 -3.48 -3.09 -1.64
CA LEU A 52 -4.61 -3.57 -2.43
C LEU A 52 -4.44 -5.05 -2.82
N LEU A 53 -3.25 -5.45 -3.28
CA LEU A 53 -2.98 -6.84 -3.66
C LEU A 53 -3.16 -7.80 -2.48
N ILE A 54 -2.66 -7.45 -1.31
CA ILE A 54 -2.80 -8.29 -0.11
C ILE A 54 -4.25 -8.30 0.38
N MET A 55 -4.94 -7.16 0.35
CA MET A 55 -6.37 -7.11 0.67
C MET A 55 -7.19 -7.99 -0.26
N GLN A 56 -6.89 -8.05 -1.56
CA GLN A 56 -7.56 -8.96 -2.50
C GLN A 56 -7.33 -10.43 -2.13
N ILE A 57 -6.11 -10.80 -1.72
CA ILE A 57 -5.81 -12.17 -1.25
C ILE A 57 -6.63 -12.47 0.02
N ILE A 58 -6.63 -11.56 1.00
CA ILE A 58 -7.38 -11.74 2.25
C ILE A 58 -8.87 -11.91 1.95
N ILE A 59 -9.46 -11.04 1.13
CA ILE A 59 -10.87 -11.09 0.75
C ILE A 59 -11.20 -12.38 -0.02
N TYR A 60 -10.28 -12.87 -0.85
CA TYR A 60 -10.50 -14.12 -1.59
C TYR A 60 -10.59 -15.36 -0.67
N PHE A 61 -9.88 -15.34 0.47
CA PHE A 61 -9.89 -16.42 1.46
C PHE A 61 -10.85 -16.18 2.65
N TRP A 62 -11.51 -15.02 2.68
CA TRP A 62 -12.48 -14.61 3.70
C TRP A 62 -13.88 -15.07 3.32
#